data_AF-A0A843D9J9-F1
#
_entry.id   AF-A0A843D9J9-F1
#
_cell.length_a   1.000
_cell.length_b   1.000
_cell.length_c   1.000
_cell.angle_alpha   90.00
_cell.angle_beta   90.00
_cell.angle_gamma   90.00
#
_symmetry.space_group_name_H-M   'P 1'
#
loop_
_entity.id
_entity.type
_entity.pdbx_description
1 polymer ?
#
loop_
_entity_poly.entity_id
_entity_poly.type
_entity_poly.pdbx_seq_one_letter_code
_entity_poly.pdbx_strand_id
1 'polypeptide(L)'
;MKFQGRSISVGKAKGEVIKLDEPLSFLGGVDGSTGELRVKEGNVSGKILVFPKGKGSTVGSFVMYDLMVHGKAPAAVINESAETIVATGAVISSIPMIDKIPSVRLFEDGDIVTVDGNEGTVEIEGIIYKEVVSSVVSKDGKCILEKRFDTSHSYPGCWSLVAGKIEEGETPVQAAKREILEETGIEVGEPLGQMDPLYVREGKVLFKVYPFHFDSKGKEPVLNEENEKYIWASIEDAKGLKTVSDTVLVMTHFLG
;
A
#
# COMPACT_ATOMS: atom_id res chain seq x y z
N MET A 1 12.23 -7.97 -2.19
CA MET A 1 11.95 -6.78 -3.05
C MET A 1 12.13 -5.57 -2.17
N LYS A 2 12.81 -4.54 -2.68
CA LYS A 2 13.08 -3.30 -1.96
C LYS A 2 12.10 -2.22 -2.40
N PHE A 3 11.46 -1.55 -1.45
CA PHE A 3 10.78 -0.28 -1.71
C PHE A 3 11.79 0.85 -1.68
N GLN A 4 11.67 1.75 -2.64
CA GLN A 4 12.41 2.99 -2.63
C GLN A 4 11.60 4.06 -1.88
N GLY A 5 12.15 4.55 -0.79
CA GLY A 5 11.70 5.77 -0.14
C GLY A 5 12.74 6.88 -0.28
N ARG A 6 12.52 7.96 0.45
CA ARG A 6 13.49 9.04 0.63
C ARG A 6 14.18 8.85 1.98
N SER A 7 15.51 8.84 1.95
CA SER A 7 16.31 8.85 3.18
C SER A 7 16.15 10.18 3.92
N ILE A 8 15.86 10.10 5.22
CA ILE A 8 15.82 11.24 6.14
C ILE A 8 17.00 11.18 7.11
N SER A 9 17.32 9.98 7.61
CA SER A 9 18.44 9.74 8.52
C SER A 9 19.15 8.45 8.12
N VAL A 10 20.48 8.50 8.08
CA VAL A 10 21.34 7.42 7.59
C VAL A 10 21.48 6.27 8.60
N GLY A 11 22.04 5.15 8.15
CA GLY A 11 22.25 3.94 8.95
C GLY A 11 21.42 2.75 8.46
N LYS A 12 21.66 1.57 9.03
CA LYS A 12 20.97 0.34 8.66
C LYS A 12 20.43 -0.35 9.91
N ALA A 13 19.23 -0.90 9.82
CA ALA A 13 18.62 -1.65 10.89
C ALA A 13 17.77 -2.77 10.35
N LYS A 14 17.66 -3.84 11.13
CA LYS A 14 16.72 -4.93 10.90
C LYS A 14 15.99 -5.20 12.20
N GLY A 15 14.68 -5.37 12.14
CA GLY A 15 13.88 -5.63 13.32
C GLY A 15 12.45 -6.00 13.00
N GLU A 16 11.73 -6.35 14.05
CA GLU A 16 10.31 -6.62 13.99
C GLU A 16 9.53 -5.30 13.94
N VAL A 17 8.50 -5.25 13.10
CA VAL A 17 7.63 -4.08 12.94
C VAL A 17 6.72 -3.92 14.14
N ILE A 18 6.61 -2.68 14.59
CA ILE A 18 5.46 -2.20 15.36
C ILE A 18 4.77 -1.09 14.55
N LYS A 19 3.55 -1.36 14.08
CA LYS A 19 2.78 -0.48 13.21
C LYS A 19 1.74 0.32 13.98
N LEU A 20 1.59 1.60 13.62
CA LEU A 20 0.44 2.43 13.97
C LEU A 20 -0.27 2.82 12.68
N ASP A 21 -1.59 2.62 12.62
CA ASP A 21 -2.39 3.09 11.47
C ASP A 21 -2.68 4.60 11.55
N GLU A 22 -2.60 5.16 12.75
CA GLU A 22 -2.79 6.58 13.00
C GLU A 22 -1.46 7.34 13.12
N PRO A 23 -1.40 8.61 12.70
CA PRO A 23 -0.21 9.43 12.90
C PRO A 23 0.16 9.56 14.38
N LEU A 24 1.47 9.53 14.69
CA LEU A 24 2.01 9.49 16.04
C LEU A 24 2.55 10.86 16.48
N SER A 25 2.21 11.27 17.70
CA SER A 25 2.95 12.29 18.45
C SER A 25 3.87 11.59 19.45
N PHE A 26 5.18 11.77 19.32
CA PHE A 26 6.13 11.23 20.30
C PHE A 26 5.88 11.81 21.69
N LEU A 27 5.59 13.12 21.76
CA LEU A 27 5.12 13.73 23.00
C LEU A 27 3.76 13.14 23.38
N GLY A 28 3.72 12.46 24.52
CA GLY A 28 2.51 11.83 25.06
C GLY A 28 2.15 10.49 24.42
N GLY A 29 2.68 10.15 23.23
CA GLY A 29 2.44 8.86 22.58
C GLY A 29 3.49 7.79 22.89
N VAL A 30 4.68 8.18 23.36
CA VAL A 30 5.74 7.26 23.77
C VAL A 30 6.33 7.73 25.09
N ASP A 31 6.61 6.80 26.00
CA ASP A 31 7.43 7.08 27.18
C ASP A 31 8.92 7.08 26.81
N GLY A 32 9.58 8.24 26.94
CA GLY A 32 10.99 8.41 26.57
C GLY A 32 11.98 7.59 27.41
N SER A 33 11.57 7.12 28.60
CA SER A 33 12.45 6.35 29.50
C SER A 33 12.28 4.84 29.35
N THR A 34 11.08 4.37 29.01
CA THR A 34 10.78 2.93 28.90
C THR A 34 10.65 2.44 27.47
N GLY A 35 10.32 3.31 26.50
CA GLY A 35 9.97 2.95 25.13
C GLY A 35 8.54 2.44 24.97
N GLU A 36 7.72 2.44 26.02
CA GLU A 36 6.34 1.98 25.95
C GLU A 36 5.47 2.95 25.14
N LEU A 37 4.65 2.38 24.27
CA LEU A 37 3.62 3.12 23.54
C LEU A 37 2.44 3.40 24.47
N ARG A 38 1.94 4.64 24.40
CA ARG A 38 0.75 5.09 25.14
C ARG A 38 -0.51 5.09 24.28
N VAL A 39 -0.33 4.91 22.96
CA VAL A 39 -1.41 4.89 21.96
C VAL A 39 -1.90 3.48 21.61
N LYS A 40 -1.07 2.46 21.90
CA LYS A 40 -1.43 1.04 21.83
C LYS A 40 -0.47 0.23 22.69
N GLU A 41 -0.78 -1.06 22.91
CA GLU A 41 0.14 -1.98 23.57
C GLU A 41 1.39 -2.23 22.71
N GLY A 42 2.56 -2.17 23.35
CA GLY A 42 3.86 -2.50 22.74
C GLY A 42 4.98 -1.55 23.16
N ASN A 43 6.21 -1.91 22.77
CA ASN A 43 7.42 -1.17 23.09
C ASN A 43 8.25 -0.95 21.82
N VAL A 44 8.72 0.27 21.61
CA VAL A 44 9.45 0.65 20.39
C VAL A 44 10.91 0.21 20.40
N SER A 45 11.48 -0.13 21.56
CA SER A 45 12.90 -0.43 21.75
C SER A 45 13.37 -1.54 20.81
N GLY A 46 14.32 -1.21 19.92
CA GLY A 46 14.89 -2.15 18.95
C GLY A 46 13.93 -2.62 17.84
N LYS A 47 12.71 -2.07 17.77
CA LYS A 47 11.71 -2.40 16.74
C LYS A 47 11.83 -1.46 15.53
N ILE A 48 11.22 -1.85 14.41
CA ILE A 48 10.99 -0.97 13.27
C ILE A 48 9.65 -0.28 13.48
N LEU A 49 9.68 1.01 13.83
CA LEU A 49 8.48 1.77 14.12
C LEU A 49 7.90 2.34 12.83
N VAL A 50 6.68 1.92 12.48
CA VAL A 50 6.00 2.27 11.22
C VAL A 50 4.73 3.05 11.53
N PHE A 51 4.58 4.26 10.98
CA PHE A 51 3.38 5.10 11.16
C PHE A 51 3.22 6.12 10.02
N PRO A 52 2.02 6.63 9.70
CA PRO A 52 1.82 7.42 8.48
C PRO A 52 2.65 8.71 8.45
N LYS A 53 2.55 9.50 9.52
CA LYS A 53 3.23 10.78 9.68
C LYS A 53 3.36 11.17 11.15
N GLY A 54 4.26 12.09 11.44
CA GLY A 54 4.34 12.74 12.75
C GLY A 54 3.14 13.68 13.01
N LYS A 55 2.80 13.86 14.28
CA LYS A 55 1.91 14.92 14.78
C LYS A 55 2.60 15.63 15.95
N GLY A 56 2.35 16.93 16.12
CA GLY A 56 2.77 17.69 17.31
C GLY A 56 3.77 18.81 17.02
N SER A 57 4.23 19.46 18.09
CA SER A 57 5.14 20.62 18.05
C SER A 57 6.44 20.32 18.78
N THR A 58 7.54 20.94 18.33
CA THR A 58 8.96 21.00 18.76
C THR A 58 9.50 19.93 19.73
N VAL A 59 8.81 19.63 20.82
CA VAL A 59 9.22 18.75 21.92
C VAL A 59 9.31 17.27 21.54
N GLY A 60 8.58 16.82 20.51
CA GLY A 60 8.61 15.42 20.08
C GLY A 60 10.02 14.91 19.72
N SER A 61 10.88 15.80 19.21
CA SER A 61 12.28 15.48 18.90
C SER A 61 13.10 15.12 20.14
N PHE A 62 12.82 15.76 21.29
CA PHE A 62 13.51 15.45 22.55
C PHE A 62 13.08 14.09 23.12
N VAL A 63 11.84 13.65 22.90
CA VAL A 63 11.41 12.32 23.33
C VAL A 63 12.17 11.23 22.55
N MET A 64 12.42 11.42 21.26
CA MET A 64 13.27 10.49 20.49
C MET A 64 14.70 10.45 21.01
N TYR A 65 15.24 11.62 21.39
CA TYR A 65 16.55 11.71 22.01
C TYR A 65 16.59 11.02 23.38
N ASP A 66 15.57 11.22 24.22
CA ASP A 66 15.45 10.54 25.52
C ASP A 66 15.42 9.01 25.34
N LEU A 67 14.67 8.51 24.35
CA LEU A 67 14.67 7.08 24.03
C LEU A 67 16.08 6.58 23.70
N MET A 68 16.85 7.34 22.91
CA MET A 68 18.23 6.98 22.59
C MET A 68 19.12 6.98 23.84
N VAL A 69 19.04 8.02 24.67
CA VAL A 69 19.81 8.15 25.92
C VAL A 69 19.52 6.98 26.87
N HIS A 70 18.27 6.51 26.95
CA HIS A 70 17.88 5.37 27.78
C HIS A 70 18.09 4.00 27.09
N GLY A 71 18.62 3.97 25.86
CA GLY A 71 18.79 2.72 25.09
C GLY A 71 17.47 2.03 24.73
N LYS A 72 16.39 2.82 24.59
CA LYS A 72 15.02 2.40 24.26
C LYS A 72 14.54 2.89 22.89
N ALA A 73 15.43 3.45 22.09
CA ALA A 73 15.10 3.90 20.74
C ALA A 73 14.62 2.76 19.84
N PRO A 74 13.72 3.05 18.88
CA PRO A 74 13.48 2.13 17.78
C PRO A 74 14.75 1.93 16.96
N ALA A 75 14.88 0.74 16.36
CA ALA A 75 15.99 0.42 15.48
C ALA A 75 15.93 1.22 14.17
N ALA A 76 14.72 1.51 13.68
CA ALA A 76 14.49 2.46 12.59
C ALA A 76 13.05 2.99 12.60
N VAL A 77 12.81 4.06 11.84
CA VAL A 77 11.49 4.65 11.63
C VAL A 77 11.13 4.66 10.13
N ILE A 78 9.89 4.31 9.83
CA ILE A 78 9.33 4.34 8.46
C ILE A 78 8.05 5.18 8.46
N ASN A 79 7.96 6.14 7.54
CA ASN A 79 6.75 6.96 7.34
C ASN A 79 6.28 7.01 5.89
N GLU A 80 5.00 7.34 5.69
CA GLU A 80 4.49 7.80 4.38
C GLU A 80 5.01 9.20 4.10
N SER A 81 5.02 10.06 5.12
CA SER A 81 5.55 11.42 5.02
C SER A 81 6.15 11.85 6.36
N ALA A 82 7.41 12.24 6.35
CA ALA A 82 8.07 12.75 7.54
C ALA A 82 7.62 14.20 7.83
N GLU A 83 7.28 14.43 9.09
CA GLU A 83 7.16 15.78 9.64
C GLU A 83 8.53 16.23 10.17
N THR A 84 8.84 17.52 10.08
CA THR A 84 10.16 18.10 10.39
C THR A 84 10.66 17.78 11.79
N ILE A 85 9.79 17.76 12.80
CA ILE A 85 10.18 17.46 14.19
C ILE A 85 10.59 15.99 14.34
N VAL A 86 9.86 15.06 13.72
CA VAL A 86 10.23 13.64 13.71
C VAL A 86 11.53 13.42 12.96
N ALA A 87 11.69 14.05 11.79
CA ALA A 87 12.92 14.00 11.02
C ALA A 87 14.13 14.50 11.82
N THR A 88 13.97 15.63 12.51
CA THR A 88 15.00 16.21 13.39
C THR A 88 15.33 15.26 14.55
N GLY A 89 14.31 14.70 15.20
CA GLY A 89 14.49 13.72 16.28
C GLY A 89 15.25 12.48 15.84
N ALA A 90 14.94 11.94 14.65
CA ALA A 90 15.64 10.79 14.09
C ALA A 90 17.11 11.08 13.79
N VAL A 91 17.40 12.24 13.18
CA VAL A 91 18.77 12.66 12.85
C VAL A 91 19.60 12.87 14.11
N ILE A 92 19.09 13.62 15.10
CA ILE A 92 19.80 13.87 16.36
C ILE A 92 20.05 12.56 17.13
N SER A 93 19.10 11.64 17.07
CA SER A 93 19.18 10.35 17.77
C SER A 93 19.92 9.27 16.98
N SER A 94 20.45 9.59 15.79
CA SER A 94 21.10 8.62 14.88
C SER A 94 20.23 7.38 14.59
N ILE A 95 18.91 7.57 14.53
CA ILE A 95 17.96 6.52 14.19
C ILE A 95 17.78 6.53 12.67
N PRO A 96 18.04 5.41 11.96
CA PRO A 96 17.76 5.30 10.53
C PRO A 96 16.29 5.61 10.25
N MET A 97 16.04 6.49 9.27
CA MET A 97 14.69 6.92 8.96
C MET A 97 14.48 7.07 7.46
N ILE A 98 13.39 6.51 6.97
CA ILE A 98 12.94 6.60 5.58
C ILE A 98 11.50 7.10 5.55
N ASP A 99 11.22 8.03 4.65
CA ASP A 99 9.85 8.48 4.37
C ASP A 99 9.50 8.33 2.87
N LYS A 100 8.32 8.81 2.46
CA LYS A 100 7.77 8.60 1.10
C LYS A 100 7.57 7.14 0.73
N ILE A 101 7.29 6.29 1.72
CA ILE A 101 6.77 4.95 1.46
C ILE A 101 5.31 5.06 1.01
N PRO A 102 4.85 4.29 -0.01
CA PRO A 102 3.51 4.48 -0.60
C PRO A 102 2.37 4.38 0.41
N SER A 103 2.45 3.44 1.35
CA SER A 103 1.56 3.40 2.51
C SER A 103 2.15 2.60 3.67
N VAL A 104 1.75 2.90 4.89
CA VAL A 104 2.01 2.01 6.05
C VAL A 104 1.14 0.75 6.04
N ARG A 105 0.07 0.70 5.25
CA ARG A 105 -0.78 -0.49 5.10
C ARG A 105 -0.03 -1.70 4.52
N LEU A 106 1.17 -1.49 4.01
CA LEU A 106 2.07 -2.52 3.50
C LEU A 106 2.70 -3.38 4.59
N PHE A 107 2.68 -2.90 5.82
CA PHE A 107 3.29 -3.54 6.97
C PHE A 107 2.21 -4.09 7.91
N GLU A 108 2.58 -5.15 8.63
CA GLU A 108 1.82 -5.75 9.72
C GLU A 108 2.73 -5.83 10.96
N ASP A 109 2.13 -5.78 12.16
CA ASP A 109 2.89 -6.04 13.39
C ASP A 109 3.53 -7.45 13.30
N GLY A 110 4.79 -7.56 13.69
CA GLY A 110 5.52 -8.82 13.61
C GLY A 110 6.32 -9.04 12.33
N ASP A 111 6.12 -8.22 11.29
CA ASP A 111 6.93 -8.30 10.08
C ASP A 111 8.41 -8.09 10.40
N ILE A 112 9.28 -8.88 9.78
CA ILE A 112 10.73 -8.64 9.85
C ILE A 112 11.12 -7.74 8.68
N VAL A 113 11.59 -6.53 9.01
CA VAL A 113 11.91 -5.49 8.03
C VAL A 113 13.36 -5.06 8.15
N THR A 114 14.02 -4.93 7.00
CA THR A 114 15.32 -4.30 6.87
C THR A 114 15.16 -2.89 6.31
N VAL A 115 15.71 -1.90 7.02
CA VAL A 115 15.73 -0.49 6.63
C VAL A 115 17.17 -0.09 6.36
N ASP A 116 17.42 0.43 5.16
CA ASP A 116 18.71 1.02 4.78
C ASP A 116 18.53 2.50 4.49
N GLY A 117 18.76 3.32 5.51
CA GLY A 117 18.72 4.77 5.41
C GLY A 117 19.85 5.35 4.54
N ASN A 118 20.88 4.57 4.16
CA ASN A 118 21.91 5.07 3.24
C ASN A 118 21.43 5.00 1.78
N GLU A 119 20.75 3.91 1.44
CA GLU A 119 20.18 3.68 0.09
C GLU A 119 18.75 4.22 -0.03
N GLY A 120 18.10 4.55 1.10
CA GLY A 120 16.69 4.91 1.13
C GLY A 120 15.77 3.73 0.80
N THR A 121 16.16 2.51 1.17
CA THR A 121 15.39 1.30 0.84
C THR A 121 14.80 0.59 2.06
N VAL A 122 13.63 -0.03 1.86
CA VAL A 122 12.96 -0.87 2.86
C VAL A 122 12.67 -2.24 2.24
N GLU A 123 12.93 -3.32 2.96
CA GLU A 123 12.63 -4.69 2.53
C GLU A 123 11.89 -5.45 3.62
N ILE A 124 10.78 -6.10 3.26
CA ILE A 124 9.98 -6.94 4.14
C ILE A 124 10.30 -8.41 3.84
N GLU A 125 10.74 -9.18 4.84
CA GLU A 125 11.13 -10.58 4.66
C GLU A 125 9.91 -11.49 4.50
N GLY A 126 10.03 -12.48 3.60
CA GLY A 126 9.01 -13.52 3.42
C GLY A 126 7.73 -13.06 2.68
N ILE A 127 7.74 -11.86 2.10
CA ILE A 127 6.66 -11.36 1.25
C ILE A 127 6.85 -11.80 -0.20
N ILE A 128 5.78 -12.31 -0.80
CA ILE A 128 5.69 -12.63 -2.23
C ILE A 128 5.19 -11.37 -2.94
N TYR A 129 6.01 -10.86 -3.86
CA TYR A 129 5.67 -9.67 -4.64
C TYR A 129 5.02 -10.04 -5.97
N LYS A 130 3.96 -9.33 -6.35
CA LYS A 130 3.27 -9.49 -7.65
C LYS A 130 2.95 -8.14 -8.25
N GLU A 131 3.18 -7.99 -9.55
CA GLU A 131 2.72 -6.84 -10.33
C GLU A 131 1.47 -7.24 -11.11
N VAL A 132 0.42 -6.44 -10.98
CA VAL A 132 -0.89 -6.72 -11.57
C VAL A 132 -1.48 -5.44 -12.15
N VAL A 133 -2.34 -5.58 -13.15
CA VAL A 133 -3.17 -4.51 -13.69
C VAL A 133 -4.55 -4.57 -13.07
N SER A 134 -5.23 -3.43 -12.99
CA SER A 134 -6.64 -3.36 -12.60
C SER A 134 -7.34 -2.29 -13.43
N SER A 135 -8.30 -2.70 -14.24
CA SER A 135 -8.82 -1.90 -15.35
C SER A 135 -10.29 -1.55 -15.14
N VAL A 136 -10.57 -0.25 -15.06
CA VAL A 136 -11.92 0.29 -15.23
C VAL A 136 -12.25 0.23 -16.71
N VAL A 137 -13.12 -0.71 -17.11
CA VAL A 137 -13.67 -0.77 -18.46
C VAL A 137 -15.07 -0.15 -18.43
N SER A 138 -15.19 1.08 -18.91
CA SER A 138 -16.40 1.90 -18.68
C SER A 138 -17.37 1.92 -19.85
N LYS A 139 -18.65 2.07 -19.51
CA LYS A 139 -19.77 2.34 -20.43
C LYS A 139 -20.84 3.14 -19.68
N ASP A 140 -21.30 4.25 -20.25
CA ASP A 140 -22.42 5.05 -19.75
C ASP A 140 -22.32 5.42 -18.25
N GLY A 141 -21.14 5.86 -17.79
CA GLY A 141 -20.89 6.25 -16.39
C GLY A 141 -20.81 5.09 -15.39
N LYS A 142 -20.80 3.84 -15.89
CA LYS A 142 -20.58 2.61 -15.13
C LYS A 142 -19.32 1.90 -15.61
N CYS A 143 -18.87 0.87 -14.89
CA CYS A 143 -17.86 -0.05 -15.39
C CYS A 143 -18.21 -1.51 -15.10
N ILE A 144 -17.49 -2.40 -15.78
CA ILE A 144 -17.56 -3.83 -15.52
C ILE A 144 -17.00 -4.09 -14.13
N LEU A 145 -17.78 -4.79 -13.30
CA LEU A 145 -17.27 -5.50 -12.12
C LEU A 145 -17.55 -6.98 -12.28
N GLU A 146 -16.55 -7.78 -11.95
CA GLU A 146 -16.57 -9.23 -12.08
C GLU A 146 -16.58 -9.88 -10.71
N LYS A 147 -17.41 -10.90 -10.54
CA LYS A 147 -17.53 -11.65 -9.30
C LYS A 147 -16.54 -12.80 -9.33
N ARG A 148 -15.51 -12.73 -8.49
CA ARG A 148 -14.56 -13.82 -8.28
C ARG A 148 -15.25 -15.01 -7.63
N PHE A 149 -14.92 -16.23 -8.06
CA PHE A 149 -15.40 -17.45 -7.41
C PHE A 149 -14.96 -17.51 -5.93
N ASP A 150 -15.75 -18.18 -5.09
CA ASP A 150 -15.39 -18.43 -3.69
C ASP A 150 -14.15 -19.34 -3.53
N THR A 151 -13.78 -20.07 -4.59
CA THR A 151 -12.56 -20.90 -4.67
C THR A 151 -11.33 -20.13 -5.14
N SER A 152 -11.46 -18.84 -5.47
CA SER A 152 -10.34 -18.03 -5.97
C SER A 152 -9.23 -17.91 -4.92
N HIS A 153 -7.99 -18.03 -5.36
CA HIS A 153 -6.82 -17.94 -4.46
C HIS A 153 -6.65 -16.58 -3.77
N SER A 154 -7.11 -15.51 -4.41
CA SER A 154 -6.98 -14.13 -3.94
C SER A 154 -8.35 -13.47 -3.98
N TYR A 155 -8.74 -12.84 -2.87
CA TYR A 155 -10.04 -12.20 -2.65
C TYR A 155 -11.25 -13.08 -3.06
N PRO A 156 -11.40 -14.30 -2.50
CA PRO A 156 -12.52 -15.18 -2.82
C PRO A 156 -13.87 -14.52 -2.52
N GLY A 157 -14.79 -14.63 -3.50
CA GLY A 157 -16.12 -14.07 -3.40
C GLY A 157 -16.14 -12.54 -3.33
N CYS A 158 -15.10 -11.83 -3.75
CA CYS A 158 -15.15 -10.38 -3.92
C CYS A 158 -15.52 -10.00 -5.37
N TRP A 159 -16.08 -8.81 -5.52
CA TRP A 159 -16.19 -8.14 -6.82
C TRP A 159 -14.89 -7.40 -7.15
N SER A 160 -14.41 -7.47 -8.37
CA SER A 160 -13.19 -6.80 -8.83
C SER A 160 -13.40 -6.09 -10.16
N LEU A 161 -12.56 -5.10 -10.42
CA LEU A 161 -12.29 -4.67 -11.79
C LEU A 161 -11.62 -5.82 -12.58
N VAL A 162 -11.61 -5.70 -13.90
CA VAL A 162 -10.85 -6.60 -14.78
C VAL A 162 -9.38 -6.54 -14.40
N ALA A 163 -8.77 -7.66 -14.02
CA ALA A 163 -7.48 -7.63 -13.36
C ALA A 163 -6.69 -8.92 -13.53
N GLY A 164 -5.43 -8.78 -13.92
CA GLY A 164 -4.53 -9.92 -14.02
C GLY A 164 -3.07 -9.54 -13.90
N LYS A 165 -2.20 -10.54 -14.08
CA LYS A 165 -0.76 -10.39 -13.83
C LYS A 165 -0.09 -9.74 -15.03
N ILE A 166 0.95 -8.96 -14.75
CA ILE A 166 1.85 -8.51 -15.80
C ILE A 166 2.83 -9.65 -16.10
N GLU A 167 2.89 -10.09 -17.35
CA GLU A 167 3.78 -11.15 -17.78
C GLU A 167 5.19 -10.63 -18.12
N GLU A 168 6.17 -11.54 -18.17
CA GLU A 168 7.55 -11.18 -18.50
C GLU A 168 7.65 -10.60 -19.92
N GLY A 169 8.28 -9.43 -20.04
CA GLY A 169 8.42 -8.73 -21.32
C GLY A 169 7.22 -7.88 -21.72
N GLU A 170 6.15 -7.87 -20.93
CA GLU A 170 4.94 -7.08 -21.16
C GLU A 170 4.98 -5.73 -20.43
N THR A 171 4.53 -4.65 -21.09
CA THR A 171 4.29 -3.38 -20.40
C THR A 171 2.96 -3.41 -19.65
N PRO A 172 2.76 -2.61 -18.57
CA PRO A 172 1.49 -2.59 -17.86
C PRO A 172 0.26 -2.30 -18.75
N VAL A 173 0.39 -1.44 -19.76
CA VAL A 173 -0.71 -1.15 -20.69
C VAL A 173 -1.03 -2.34 -21.60
N GLN A 174 -0.01 -3.08 -22.05
CA GLN A 174 -0.21 -4.31 -22.84
C GLN A 174 -0.94 -5.37 -22.01
N ALA A 175 -0.49 -5.57 -20.76
CA ALA A 175 -1.14 -6.49 -19.83
C ALA A 175 -2.60 -6.13 -19.63
N ALA A 176 -2.91 -4.85 -19.37
CA ALA A 176 -4.27 -4.39 -19.22
C ALA A 176 -5.15 -4.70 -20.45
N LYS A 177 -4.66 -4.44 -21.66
CA LYS A 177 -5.39 -4.73 -22.89
C LYS A 177 -5.62 -6.23 -23.11
N ARG A 178 -4.60 -7.05 -22.81
CA ARG A 178 -4.67 -8.53 -22.91
C ARG A 178 -5.69 -9.09 -21.91
N GLU A 179 -5.57 -8.72 -20.64
CA GLU A 179 -6.49 -9.19 -19.58
C GLU A 179 -7.94 -8.79 -19.88
N ILE A 180 -8.19 -7.56 -20.36
CA ILE A 180 -9.54 -7.15 -20.78
C ILE A 180 -10.05 -8.03 -21.92
N LEU A 181 -9.22 -8.31 -22.93
CA LEU A 181 -9.63 -9.18 -24.03
C LEU A 181 -9.89 -10.62 -23.56
N GLU A 182 -9.04 -11.16 -22.70
CA GLU A 182 -9.12 -12.54 -22.20
C GLU A 182 -10.29 -12.76 -21.24
N GLU A 183 -10.50 -11.85 -20.29
CA GLU A 183 -11.55 -11.95 -19.27
C GLU A 183 -12.93 -11.57 -19.83
N THR A 184 -13.01 -10.60 -20.75
CA THR A 184 -14.30 -10.02 -21.19
C THR A 184 -14.61 -10.15 -22.68
N GLY A 185 -13.65 -10.55 -23.52
CA GLY A 185 -13.78 -10.53 -24.97
C GLY A 185 -13.80 -9.14 -25.60
N ILE A 186 -13.54 -8.07 -24.84
CA ILE A 186 -13.61 -6.68 -25.32
C ILE A 186 -12.24 -6.21 -25.79
N GLU A 187 -12.13 -5.88 -27.08
CA GLU A 187 -10.98 -5.14 -27.61
C GLU A 187 -11.08 -3.63 -27.33
N VAL A 188 -10.19 -3.13 -26.49
CA VAL A 188 -10.09 -1.71 -26.10
C VAL A 188 -9.06 -0.94 -26.94
N GLY A 189 -9.12 0.39 -26.91
CA GLY A 189 -8.12 1.29 -27.50
C GLY A 189 -6.99 1.62 -26.53
N GLU A 190 -6.36 2.78 -26.69
CA GLU A 190 -5.46 3.32 -25.67
C GLU A 190 -6.21 3.68 -24.38
N PRO A 191 -5.55 3.62 -23.20
CA PRO A 191 -6.17 4.01 -21.96
C PRO A 191 -6.60 5.48 -21.99
N LEU A 192 -7.81 5.74 -21.49
CA LEU A 192 -8.34 7.09 -21.27
C LEU A 192 -7.65 7.77 -20.08
N GLY A 193 -7.12 6.98 -19.14
CA GLY A 193 -6.44 7.46 -17.96
C GLY A 193 -5.61 6.37 -17.28
N GLN A 194 -4.67 6.81 -16.44
CA GLN A 194 -3.87 5.95 -15.57
C GLN A 194 -3.68 6.64 -14.21
N MET A 195 -3.50 5.84 -13.16
CA MET A 195 -3.11 6.32 -11.83
C MET A 195 -1.66 5.90 -11.53
N ASP A 196 -1.06 6.57 -10.55
CA ASP A 196 0.15 6.03 -9.91
C ASP A 196 -0.15 4.64 -9.31
N PRO A 197 0.83 3.72 -9.30
CA PRO A 197 0.60 2.38 -8.78
C PRO A 197 0.16 2.37 -7.32
N LEU A 198 -0.88 1.59 -7.04
CA LEU A 198 -1.34 1.32 -5.69
C LEU A 198 -0.64 0.08 -5.15
N TYR A 199 -0.50 0.00 -3.83
CA TYR A 199 0.08 -1.17 -3.19
C TYR A 199 -0.90 -1.75 -2.19
N VAL A 200 -1.19 -3.04 -2.35
CA VAL A 200 -2.20 -3.75 -1.56
C VAL A 200 -1.58 -5.03 -1.02
N ARG A 201 -1.83 -5.34 0.26
CA ARG A 201 -1.34 -6.56 0.90
C ARG A 201 -2.49 -7.50 1.23
N GLU A 202 -2.31 -8.78 0.90
CA GLU A 202 -3.19 -9.89 1.27
C GLU A 202 -2.33 -11.00 1.92
N GLY A 203 -2.30 -11.01 3.25
CA GLY A 203 -1.43 -11.92 4.01
C GLY A 203 0.05 -11.73 3.63
N LYS A 204 0.68 -12.78 3.09
CA LYS A 204 2.09 -12.75 2.65
C LYS A 204 2.29 -12.24 1.23
N VAL A 205 1.22 -11.92 0.50
CA VAL A 205 1.32 -11.43 -0.88
C VAL A 205 1.17 -9.92 -0.87
N LEU A 206 2.11 -9.24 -1.52
CA LEU A 206 2.03 -7.82 -1.80
C LEU A 206 1.87 -7.59 -3.30
N PHE A 207 0.79 -6.92 -3.65
CA PHE A 207 0.47 -6.52 -5.01
C PHE A 207 0.88 -5.07 -5.24
N LYS A 208 1.63 -4.80 -6.32
CA LYS A 208 1.70 -3.49 -6.95
C LYS A 208 0.71 -3.47 -8.11
N VAL A 209 -0.36 -2.71 -7.93
CA VAL A 209 -1.49 -2.63 -8.83
C VAL A 209 -1.30 -1.40 -9.73
N TYR A 210 -1.37 -1.59 -11.04
CA TYR A 210 -1.34 -0.53 -12.05
C TYR A 210 -2.77 -0.25 -12.53
N PRO A 211 -3.41 0.86 -12.08
CA PRO A 211 -4.80 1.13 -12.43
C PRO A 211 -4.90 1.86 -13.77
N PHE A 212 -5.81 1.40 -14.63
CA PHE A 212 -6.09 2.01 -15.92
C PHE A 212 -7.58 2.19 -16.16
N HIS A 213 -7.92 3.12 -17.05
CA HIS A 213 -9.28 3.35 -17.52
C HIS A 213 -9.36 3.18 -19.04
N PHE A 214 -10.34 2.40 -19.50
CA PHE A 214 -10.61 2.13 -20.90
C PHE A 214 -12.09 2.31 -21.23
N ASP A 215 -12.38 2.67 -22.48
CA ASP A 215 -13.73 2.64 -23.05
C ASP A 215 -14.06 1.23 -23.56
N SER A 216 -15.22 0.69 -23.17
CA SER A 216 -15.72 -0.58 -23.72
C SER A 216 -16.16 -0.46 -25.19
N LYS A 217 -16.22 0.77 -25.73
CA LYS A 217 -16.76 1.11 -27.06
C LYS A 217 -18.20 0.63 -27.24
N GLY A 218 -18.96 0.58 -26.14
CA GLY A 218 -20.34 0.11 -26.10
C GLY A 218 -20.52 -1.40 -26.18
N LYS A 219 -19.44 -2.19 -26.26
CA LYS A 219 -19.51 -3.67 -26.32
C LYS A 219 -19.98 -4.25 -24.98
N GLU A 220 -20.70 -5.36 -25.05
CA GLU A 220 -21.07 -6.16 -23.87
C GLU A 220 -20.01 -7.23 -23.63
N PRO A 221 -19.62 -7.49 -22.36
CA PRO A 221 -18.62 -8.49 -22.05
C PRO A 221 -19.18 -9.92 -22.16
N VAL A 222 -18.32 -10.84 -22.59
CA VAL A 222 -18.54 -12.27 -22.52
C VAL A 222 -17.42 -12.84 -21.66
N LEU A 223 -17.77 -13.26 -20.44
CA LEU A 223 -16.77 -13.73 -19.48
C LEU A 223 -16.13 -15.05 -19.89
N ASN A 224 -14.85 -15.20 -19.56
CA ASN A 224 -14.17 -16.49 -19.55
C ASN A 224 -14.48 -17.28 -18.25
N GLU A 225 -13.71 -18.35 -17.99
CA GLU A 225 -13.92 -19.23 -16.83
C GLU A 225 -13.32 -18.70 -15.50
N GLU A 226 -12.70 -17.53 -15.47
CA GLU A 226 -12.02 -17.01 -14.27
C GLU A 226 -12.99 -16.40 -13.24
N ASN A 227 -14.12 -15.87 -13.70
CA ASN A 227 -15.09 -15.17 -12.86
C ASN A 227 -16.51 -15.73 -13.07
N GLU A 228 -17.32 -15.71 -12.01
CA GLU A 228 -18.65 -16.33 -11.97
C GLU A 228 -19.68 -15.57 -12.83
N LYS A 229 -19.63 -14.24 -12.78
CA LYS A 229 -20.58 -13.32 -13.42
C LYS A 229 -20.05 -11.89 -13.40
N TYR A 230 -20.67 -11.02 -14.18
CA TYR A 230 -20.37 -9.58 -14.18
C TYR A 230 -21.61 -8.74 -13.91
N ILE A 231 -21.39 -7.47 -13.58
CA ILE A 231 -22.38 -6.40 -13.60
C ILE A 231 -21.77 -5.13 -14.20
N TRP A 232 -22.63 -4.27 -14.76
CA TRP A 232 -22.29 -2.86 -14.96
C TRP A 232 -22.62 -2.09 -13.68
N ALA A 233 -21.59 -1.67 -12.95
CA ALA A 233 -21.72 -1.00 -11.66
C ALA A 233 -21.35 0.49 -11.76
N SER A 234 -22.16 1.34 -11.15
CA SER A 234 -21.76 2.69 -10.78
C SER A 234 -20.90 2.68 -9.50
N ILE A 235 -20.31 3.83 -9.15
CA ILE A 235 -19.59 4.00 -7.87
C ILE A 235 -20.51 3.67 -6.68
N GLU A 236 -21.78 4.09 -6.73
CA GLU A 236 -22.74 3.83 -5.65
C GLU A 236 -23.12 2.34 -5.55
N ASP A 237 -23.28 1.67 -6.69
CA ASP A 237 -23.50 0.21 -6.71
C ASP A 237 -22.31 -0.49 -6.03
N ALA A 238 -21.08 -0.11 -6.39
CA ALA A 238 -19.86 -0.73 -5.86
C ALA A 238 -19.67 -0.53 -4.35
N LYS A 239 -20.11 0.60 -3.78
CA LYS A 239 -20.10 0.84 -2.32
C LYS A 239 -20.96 -0.17 -1.55
N GLY A 240 -22.01 -0.71 -2.18
CA GLY A 240 -22.89 -1.73 -1.61
C GLY A 240 -22.36 -3.17 -1.74
N LEU A 241 -21.23 -3.38 -2.42
CA LEU A 241 -20.69 -4.71 -2.73
C LEU A 241 -19.43 -5.01 -1.91
N LYS A 242 -19.21 -6.30 -1.61
CA LYS A 242 -17.92 -6.77 -1.11
C LYS A 242 -16.91 -6.76 -2.26
N THR A 243 -16.08 -5.73 -2.32
CA THR A 243 -15.09 -5.54 -3.40
C THR A 243 -13.66 -5.88 -2.96
N VAL A 244 -12.77 -6.09 -3.93
CA VAL A 244 -11.31 -6.10 -3.69
C VAL A 244 -10.90 -4.74 -3.15
N SER A 245 -9.90 -4.70 -2.25
CA SER A 245 -9.36 -3.47 -1.66
C SER A 245 -9.14 -2.37 -2.70
N ASP A 246 -9.54 -1.14 -2.36
CA ASP A 246 -9.41 0.08 -3.18
C ASP A 246 -10.14 0.08 -4.54
N THR A 247 -10.96 -0.92 -4.86
CA THR A 247 -11.80 -0.94 -6.08
C THR A 247 -12.65 0.33 -6.22
N VAL A 248 -13.37 0.69 -5.15
CA VAL A 248 -14.21 1.89 -5.12
C VAL A 248 -13.38 3.17 -5.25
N LEU A 249 -12.16 3.19 -4.70
CA LEU A 249 -11.24 4.31 -4.83
C LEU A 249 -10.81 4.50 -6.29
N VAL A 250 -10.42 3.42 -6.97
CA VAL A 250 -10.03 3.45 -8.39
C VAL A 250 -11.21 3.87 -9.27
N MET A 251 -12.40 3.30 -9.02
CA MET A 251 -13.62 3.71 -9.73
C MET A 251 -13.94 5.18 -9.52
N THR A 252 -13.83 5.69 -8.29
CA THR A 252 -14.10 7.09 -7.97
C THR A 252 -13.13 8.03 -8.66
N HIS A 253 -11.86 7.64 -8.81
CA HIS A 253 -10.87 8.44 -9.50
C HIS A 253 -11.17 8.59 -11.01
N PHE A 254 -11.60 7.51 -11.67
CA PHE A 254 -11.80 7.51 -13.13
C PHE A 254 -13.22 7.88 -13.57
N LEU A 255 -14.24 7.62 -12.75
CA LEU A 255 -15.66 7.83 -13.10
C LEU A 255 -16.31 8.99 -12.33
N GLY A 256 -15.62 9.54 -11.32
CA GLY A 256 -16.12 10.60 -10.44
C GLY A 256 -15.88 12.02 -10.93
#